data_AF-A0A0F9E309-F1
#
_entry.id   AF-A0A0F9E309-F1
#
_cell.length_a   1.000
_cell.length_b   1.000
_cell.length_c   1.000
_cell.angle_alpha   90.00
_cell.angle_beta   90.00
_cell.angle_gamma   90.00
#
_symmetry.space_group_name_H-M   'P 1'
#
loop_
_entity.id
_entity.type
_entity.pdbx_description
1 polymer ?
#
loop_
_entity_poly.entity_id
_entity_poly.type
_entity_poly.pdbx_seq_one_letter_code
_entity_poly.pdbx_strand_id
1 'polypeptide(L)'
;MANEFKHASVGTELTQSEFESVTLHVADSQARGDILISDTGATGFIRLAKGASGTTLVMDANDPTWETVPPRNALIWASAMSSPASNGAADGTIDGTNIIYLTKDFDTTTEEHADFSIEIPPEYTGGNILWQAIWTAASSAGTVSWEVNILNVANDEVIDAALT
;
A
#
# COMPACT_ATOMS: atom_id res chain seq x y z
N MET A 1 -16.18 -15.90 28.62
CA MET A 1 -17.41 -16.16 27.84
C MET A 1 -18.69 -16.02 28.64
N ALA A 2 -18.73 -16.23 29.97
CA ALA A 2 -19.83 -15.67 30.77
C ALA A 2 -19.59 -14.15 30.95
N ASN A 3 -20.63 -13.33 30.75
CA ASN A 3 -20.70 -11.89 31.07
C ASN A 3 -20.12 -10.89 30.04
N GLU A 4 -19.91 -11.33 28.79
CA GLU A 4 -19.46 -10.46 27.69
C GLU A 4 -20.61 -9.68 27.01
N PHE A 5 -21.84 -10.19 27.07
CA PHE A 5 -23.06 -9.48 26.65
C PHE A 5 -23.94 -9.15 27.86
N LYS A 6 -24.33 -7.87 27.98
CA LYS A 6 -25.13 -7.36 29.09
C LYS A 6 -26.30 -6.53 28.56
N HIS A 7 -27.45 -6.62 29.21
CA HIS A 7 -28.55 -5.70 28.95
C HIS A 7 -28.21 -4.31 29.48
N ALA A 8 -28.62 -3.27 28.75
CA ALA A 8 -28.43 -1.89 29.19
C ALA A 8 -29.30 -1.52 30.41
N SER A 9 -30.42 -2.22 30.65
CA SER A 9 -31.39 -1.83 31.70
C SER A 9 -32.07 -2.97 32.48
N VAL A 10 -32.07 -4.23 32.03
CA VAL A 10 -32.75 -5.34 32.75
C VAL A 10 -31.75 -6.41 33.16
N GLY A 11 -31.49 -6.59 34.45
CA GLY A 11 -30.63 -7.66 34.97
C GLY A 11 -29.21 -7.56 34.40
N THR A 12 -28.25 -7.11 35.20
CA THR A 12 -26.89 -6.67 34.78
C THR A 12 -26.08 -7.63 33.90
N GLU A 13 -26.56 -8.86 33.71
CA GLU A 13 -26.01 -9.90 32.85
C GLU A 13 -27.17 -10.60 32.12
N LEU A 14 -27.03 -10.85 30.82
CA LEU A 14 -27.97 -11.69 30.09
C LEU A 14 -27.84 -13.12 30.64
N THR A 15 -28.92 -13.66 31.23
CA THR A 15 -28.85 -15.01 31.78
C THR A 15 -28.80 -16.03 30.64
N GLN A 16 -28.18 -17.19 30.90
CA GLN A 16 -28.11 -18.29 29.92
C GLN A 16 -29.52 -18.66 29.41
N SER A 17 -30.51 -18.71 30.29
CA SER A 17 -31.89 -19.03 29.94
C SER A 17 -32.53 -18.00 28.99
N GLU A 18 -32.21 -16.71 29.15
CA GLU A 18 -32.73 -15.66 28.25
C GLU A 18 -32.07 -15.74 26.88
N PHE A 19 -30.73 -15.92 26.84
CA PHE A 19 -29.99 -16.04 25.57
C PHE A 19 -30.41 -17.27 24.76
N GLU A 20 -30.52 -18.43 25.42
CA GLU A 20 -30.87 -19.70 24.78
C GLU A 20 -32.35 -19.83 24.39
N SER A 21 -33.23 -19.00 24.99
CA SER A 21 -34.65 -18.95 24.59
C SER A 21 -34.86 -18.38 23.18
N VAL A 22 -33.86 -17.68 22.64
CA VAL A 22 -33.89 -17.05 21.33
C VAL A 22 -33.16 -17.91 20.32
N THR A 23 -33.87 -18.31 19.26
CA THR A 23 -33.32 -19.21 18.22
C THR A 23 -32.21 -18.57 17.38
N LEU A 24 -32.21 -17.25 17.21
CA LEU A 24 -31.19 -16.53 16.45
C LEU A 24 -31.07 -15.08 16.96
N HIS A 25 -29.83 -14.65 17.20
CA HIS A 25 -29.50 -13.26 17.49
C HIS A 25 -29.00 -12.58 16.22
N VAL A 26 -29.50 -11.39 15.92
CA VAL A 26 -29.16 -10.61 14.71
C VAL A 26 -28.89 -9.16 15.08
N ALA A 27 -27.94 -8.52 14.39
CA ALA A 27 -27.84 -7.06 14.42
C ALA A 27 -28.94 -6.44 13.55
N ASP A 28 -29.42 -5.25 13.90
CA ASP A 28 -30.34 -4.53 13.04
C ASP A 28 -29.71 -4.26 11.67
N SER A 29 -30.45 -4.55 10.59
CA SER A 29 -29.99 -4.46 9.20
C SER A 29 -28.68 -5.23 8.90
N GLN A 30 -28.47 -6.40 9.52
CA GLN A 30 -27.26 -7.21 9.32
C GLN A 30 -26.98 -7.56 7.84
N ALA A 31 -25.72 -7.41 7.44
CA ALA A 31 -25.18 -7.92 6.19
C ALA A 31 -23.96 -8.82 6.44
N ARG A 32 -23.61 -9.64 5.44
CA ARG A 32 -22.41 -10.49 5.51
C ARG A 32 -21.16 -9.63 5.65
N GLY A 33 -20.34 -9.92 6.66
CA GLY A 33 -19.07 -9.23 6.91
C GLY A 33 -19.19 -7.98 7.78
N ASP A 34 -20.38 -7.66 8.29
CA ASP A 34 -20.55 -6.62 9.29
C ASP A 34 -19.89 -7.00 10.63
N ILE A 35 -19.44 -5.98 11.37
CA ILE A 35 -18.77 -6.14 12.66
C ILE A 35 -19.57 -5.37 13.71
N LEU A 36 -19.81 -6.01 14.86
CA LEU A 36 -20.38 -5.36 16.03
C LEU A 36 -19.24 -4.76 16.86
N ILE A 37 -19.31 -3.45 17.11
CA ILE A 37 -18.26 -2.71 17.83
C ILE A 37 -18.88 -2.04 19.06
N SER A 38 -18.14 -2.04 20.17
CA SER A 38 -18.59 -1.35 21.39
C SER A 38 -18.40 0.15 21.20
N ASP A 39 -19.47 0.92 21.38
CA ASP A 39 -19.45 2.37 21.31
C ASP A 39 -19.95 2.95 22.64
N THR A 40 -19.01 3.49 23.40
CA THR A 40 -19.30 4.12 24.69
C THR A 40 -19.94 5.51 24.55
N GLY A 41 -19.92 6.11 23.36
CA GLY A 41 -20.60 7.36 23.01
C GLY A 41 -22.08 7.17 22.66
N ALA A 42 -22.45 6.07 21.99
CA ALA A 42 -23.85 5.72 21.67
C ALA A 42 -24.56 4.84 22.71
N THR A 43 -23.92 4.55 23.85
CA THR A 43 -24.43 3.68 24.94
C THR A 43 -24.77 2.26 24.48
N GLY A 44 -23.82 1.55 23.88
CA GLY A 44 -24.00 0.13 23.58
C GLY A 44 -23.06 -0.41 22.52
N PHE A 45 -23.58 -1.31 21.70
CA PHE A 45 -22.89 -1.79 20.51
C PHE A 45 -23.49 -1.15 19.26
N ILE A 46 -22.64 -0.70 18.34
CA ILE A 46 -23.04 -0.22 17.01
C ILE A 46 -22.54 -1.18 15.93
N ARG A 47 -23.14 -1.11 14.75
CA ARG A 47 -22.77 -1.92 13.59
C ARG A 47 -21.82 -1.14 12.70
N LEU A 48 -20.61 -1.65 12.53
CA LEU A 48 -19.73 -1.24 11.44
C LEU A 48 -20.04 -2.10 10.21
N ALA A 49 -20.54 -1.45 9.16
CA ALA A 49 -20.83 -2.13 7.89
C ALA A 49 -19.54 -2.74 7.31
N LYS A 50 -19.65 -3.82 6.54
CA LYS A 50 -18.50 -4.43 5.85
C LYS A 50 -17.69 -3.40 5.04
N GLY A 51 -16.38 -3.58 5.00
CA GLY A 51 -15.50 -2.80 4.14
C GLY A 51 -15.74 -3.05 2.64
N ALA A 52 -15.20 -2.15 1.82
CA ALA A 52 -15.04 -2.40 0.39
C ALA A 52 -13.88 -3.38 0.13
N SER A 53 -13.74 -3.87 -1.10
CA SER A 53 -12.57 -4.68 -1.44
C SER A 53 -11.30 -3.83 -1.32
N GLY A 54 -10.25 -4.38 -0.70
CA GLY A 54 -8.97 -3.68 -0.52
C GLY A 54 -8.94 -2.65 0.62
N THR A 55 -9.91 -2.69 1.53
CA THR A 55 -9.85 -1.88 2.77
C THR A 55 -9.33 -2.69 3.95
N THR A 56 -8.56 -2.05 4.82
CA THR A 56 -8.10 -2.61 6.10
C THR A 56 -8.85 -1.97 7.26
N LEU A 57 -9.12 -2.76 8.30
CA LEU A 57 -9.65 -2.24 9.55
C LEU A 57 -8.53 -1.58 10.34
N VAL A 58 -8.69 -0.32 10.69
CA VAL A 58 -7.75 0.42 11.52
C VAL A 58 -8.48 1.05 12.69
N MET A 59 -7.80 1.23 13.82
CA MET A 59 -8.35 2.00 14.94
C MET A 59 -8.13 3.48 14.70
N ASP A 60 -9.19 4.28 14.79
CA ASP A 60 -9.07 5.72 14.97
C ASP A 60 -8.95 6.08 16.47
N ALA A 61 -9.26 7.32 16.84
CA ALA A 61 -9.19 7.76 18.23
C ALA A 61 -10.13 7.00 19.17
N ASN A 62 -11.25 6.48 18.68
CA ASN A 62 -12.29 5.85 19.49
C ASN A 62 -12.76 4.50 18.91
N ASP A 63 -12.92 4.42 17.58
CA ASP A 63 -13.60 3.32 16.92
C ASP A 63 -12.77 2.72 15.77
N PRO A 64 -12.95 1.43 15.46
CA PRO A 64 -12.39 0.87 14.25
C PRO A 64 -13.14 1.41 13.02
N THR A 65 -12.38 1.78 11.99
CA THR A 65 -12.88 2.26 10.70
C THR A 65 -12.20 1.53 9.54
N TRP A 66 -12.84 1.53 8.37
CA TRP A 66 -12.25 0.98 7.16
C TRP A 66 -11.44 2.04 6.44
N GLU A 67 -10.16 1.80 6.25
CA GLU A 67 -9.29 2.64 5.44
C GLU A 67 -8.89 1.93 4.16
N THR A 68 -8.70 2.70 3.09
CA THR A 68 -8.12 2.17 1.85
C THR A 68 -6.65 1.86 2.09
N VAL A 69 -6.20 0.67 1.71
CA VAL A 69 -4.77 0.34 1.79
C VAL A 69 -4.01 1.25 0.82
N PRO A 70 -3.11 2.13 1.29
CA PRO A 70 -2.35 2.98 0.38
C PRO A 70 -1.45 2.12 -0.51
N PRO A 71 -1.17 2.54 -1.75
CA PRO A 71 -0.22 1.84 -2.60
C PRO A 71 1.15 1.80 -1.91
N ARG A 72 1.85 0.68 -2.09
CA ARG A 72 3.22 0.54 -1.62
C ARG A 72 4.15 1.19 -2.64
N ASN A 73 5.07 2.02 -2.14
CA ASN A 73 6.07 2.68 -2.97
C ASN A 73 7.42 1.98 -2.78
N ALA A 74 8.13 1.78 -3.89
CA ALA A 74 9.54 1.39 -3.89
C ALA A 74 10.36 2.58 -4.41
N LEU A 75 11.23 3.13 -3.57
CA LEU A 75 12.12 4.22 -3.98
C LEU A 75 13.41 3.63 -4.52
N ILE A 76 13.76 4.01 -5.75
CA ILE A 76 15.00 3.60 -6.40
C ILE A 76 15.90 4.81 -6.52
N TRP A 77 16.97 4.81 -5.75
CA TRP A 77 18.00 5.83 -5.82
C TRP A 77 18.86 5.61 -7.07
N ALA A 78 19.43 6.70 -7.61
CA ALA A 78 20.37 6.62 -8.74
C ALA A 78 21.55 5.66 -8.46
N SER A 79 21.97 5.55 -7.20
CA SER A 79 23.03 4.63 -6.78
C SER A 79 22.68 3.15 -6.84
N ALA A 80 21.38 2.82 -6.88
CA ALA A 80 20.89 1.46 -7.03
C ALA A 80 20.64 1.08 -8.51
N MET A 81 20.78 2.04 -9.42
CA MET A 81 20.62 1.82 -10.86
C MET A 81 21.96 1.48 -11.50
N SER A 82 21.93 0.58 -12.48
CA SER A 82 23.10 0.19 -13.27
C SER A 82 23.06 0.87 -14.63
N SER A 83 24.20 1.37 -15.10
CA SER A 83 24.32 1.95 -16.42
C SER A 83 24.84 0.89 -17.41
N PRO A 84 24.10 0.55 -18.46
CA PRO A 84 24.55 -0.40 -19.46
C PRO A 84 25.72 0.15 -20.28
N ALA A 85 26.52 -0.74 -20.86
CA ALA A 85 27.74 -0.35 -21.59
C ALA A 85 27.46 0.42 -22.89
N SER A 86 26.27 0.23 -23.49
CA SER A 86 25.80 0.97 -24.65
C SER A 86 24.60 1.82 -24.25
N ASN A 87 24.59 3.09 -24.63
CA ASN A 87 23.46 4.00 -24.35
C ASN A 87 23.08 4.05 -22.86
N GLY A 88 24.04 3.82 -21.95
CA GLY A 88 23.81 3.93 -20.52
C GLY A 88 24.03 5.36 -20.04
N ALA A 89 23.13 5.86 -19.20
CA ALA A 89 23.29 7.18 -18.58
C ALA A 89 24.59 7.24 -17.76
N ALA A 90 25.27 8.38 -17.75
CA ALA A 90 26.54 8.51 -17.07
C ALA A 90 26.39 8.47 -15.54
N ASP A 91 27.30 7.77 -14.85
CA ASP A 91 27.39 7.81 -13.40
C ASP A 91 27.95 9.16 -12.93
N GLY A 92 27.20 9.86 -12.08
CA GLY A 92 27.59 11.13 -11.51
C GLY A 92 27.72 11.05 -9.99
N THR A 93 28.65 11.84 -9.44
CA THR A 93 28.73 12.13 -8.00
C THR A 93 28.78 13.64 -7.84
N ILE A 94 27.76 14.19 -7.18
CA ILE A 94 27.71 15.62 -6.88
C ILE A 94 28.11 15.82 -5.42
N ASP A 95 29.23 16.49 -5.21
CA ASP A 95 29.64 16.98 -3.90
C ASP A 95 28.94 18.31 -3.62
N GLY A 96 27.69 18.21 -3.17
CA GLY A 96 26.90 19.37 -2.80
C GLY A 96 27.40 20.00 -1.49
N THR A 97 27.02 21.26 -1.25
CA THR A 97 27.47 22.02 -0.08
C THR A 97 27.22 21.32 1.27
N ASN A 98 26.12 20.56 1.39
CA ASN A 98 25.70 19.92 2.65
C ASN A 98 25.63 18.40 2.56
N ILE A 99 25.46 17.85 1.36
CA ILE A 99 25.30 16.43 1.11
C ILE A 99 26.00 16.06 -0.19
N ILE A 100 26.60 14.88 -0.18
CA ILE A 100 27.06 14.20 -1.40
C ILE A 100 25.91 13.31 -1.87
N TYR A 101 25.59 13.35 -3.15
CA TYR A 101 24.59 12.48 -3.74
C TYR A 101 25.04 11.96 -5.11
N LEU A 102 24.58 10.76 -5.43
CA LEU A 102 24.89 10.07 -6.68
C LEU A 102 23.77 10.34 -7.69
N THR A 103 24.14 10.48 -8.95
CA THR A 103 23.21 10.79 -10.06
C THR A 103 23.40 9.83 -11.23
N LYS A 104 22.36 9.72 -12.04
CA LYS A 104 22.45 9.22 -13.41
C LYS A 104 22.23 10.41 -14.33
N ASP A 105 23.25 10.77 -15.07
CA ASP A 105 23.29 11.96 -15.91
C ASP A 105 22.94 11.56 -17.35
N PHE A 106 21.69 11.79 -17.73
CA PHE A 106 21.18 11.47 -19.06
C PHE A 106 21.56 12.58 -20.07
N ASP A 107 22.04 12.17 -21.25
CA ASP A 107 22.32 13.06 -22.37
C ASP A 107 21.02 13.61 -23.00
N THR A 108 21.09 14.83 -23.49
CA THR A 108 19.99 15.53 -24.18
C THR A 108 19.86 15.17 -25.67
N THR A 109 20.85 14.50 -26.24
CA THR A 109 20.98 14.25 -27.69
C THR A 109 20.89 12.76 -28.04
N THR A 110 21.15 11.88 -27.08
CA THR A 110 21.13 10.43 -27.25
C THR A 110 20.07 9.84 -26.32
N GLU A 111 19.29 8.90 -26.83
CA GLU A 111 18.43 8.09 -25.95
C GLU A 111 19.30 7.18 -25.09
N GLU A 112 19.20 7.38 -23.79
CA GLU A 112 19.94 6.65 -22.78
C GLU A 112 19.00 5.98 -21.78
N HIS A 113 19.50 4.96 -21.10
CA HIS A 113 18.76 4.20 -20.09
C HIS A 113 19.63 3.86 -18.88
N ALA A 114 18.95 3.49 -17.79
CA ALA A 114 19.56 2.90 -16.61
C ALA A 114 18.62 1.81 -16.10
N ASP A 115 19.20 0.69 -15.68
CA ASP A 115 18.46 -0.50 -15.30
C ASP A 115 18.43 -0.66 -13.78
N PHE A 116 17.33 -1.19 -13.26
CA PHE A 116 17.22 -1.57 -11.86
C PHE A 116 16.28 -2.76 -11.71
N SER A 117 16.37 -3.45 -10.58
CA SER A 117 15.46 -4.53 -10.22
C SER A 117 14.86 -4.27 -8.84
N ILE A 118 13.62 -4.70 -8.67
CA ILE A 118 12.92 -4.68 -7.39
C ILE A 118 12.27 -6.03 -7.17
N GLU A 119 12.25 -6.46 -5.92
CA GLU A 119 11.39 -7.56 -5.50
C GLU A 119 9.97 -7.03 -5.31
N ILE A 120 9.03 -7.57 -6.09
CA ILE A 120 7.62 -7.25 -5.93
C ILE A 120 7.09 -7.95 -4.67
N PRO A 121 6.28 -7.26 -3.84
CA PRO A 121 5.78 -7.85 -2.61
C PRO A 121 4.97 -9.15 -2.84
N PRO A 122 5.04 -10.13 -1.92
CA PRO A 122 4.36 -11.41 -2.07
C PRO A 122 2.83 -11.28 -2.14
N GLU A 123 2.25 -10.18 -1.63
CA GLU A 123 0.83 -9.87 -1.71
C GLU A 123 0.37 -9.30 -3.06
N TYR A 124 1.28 -8.95 -3.97
CA TYR A 124 0.92 -8.41 -5.27
C TYR A 124 0.35 -9.50 -6.19
N THR A 125 -0.93 -9.38 -6.52
CA THR A 125 -1.65 -10.34 -7.36
C THR A 125 -1.91 -9.82 -8.79
N GLY A 126 -1.17 -8.79 -9.22
CA GLY A 126 -1.39 -8.09 -10.49
C GLY A 126 -2.03 -6.70 -10.34
N GLY A 127 -2.09 -5.96 -11.45
CA GLY A 127 -2.62 -4.58 -11.51
C GLY A 127 -1.59 -3.59 -12.08
N ASN A 128 -1.96 -2.32 -12.20
CA ASN A 128 -1.07 -1.31 -12.76
C ASN A 128 0.07 -0.98 -11.79
N ILE A 129 1.31 -0.99 -12.28
CA ILE A 129 2.45 -0.39 -11.60
C ILE A 129 2.54 1.07 -12.08
N LEU A 130 2.34 2.01 -11.16
CA LEU A 130 2.53 3.43 -11.43
C LEU A 130 3.98 3.79 -11.15
N TRP A 131 4.56 4.65 -11.98
CA TRP A 131 5.93 5.10 -11.82
C TRP A 131 6.00 6.63 -11.93
N GLN A 132 7.03 7.19 -11.32
CA GLN A 132 7.32 8.61 -11.39
C GLN A 132 8.84 8.79 -11.40
N ALA A 133 9.35 9.49 -12.41
CA ALA A 133 10.73 9.96 -12.37
C ALA A 133 10.85 11.15 -11.41
N ILE A 134 11.77 11.03 -10.45
CA ILE A 134 12.23 12.15 -9.63
C ILE A 134 13.55 12.59 -10.22
N TRP A 135 13.59 13.77 -10.83
CA TRP A 135 14.74 14.25 -11.58
C TRP A 135 14.93 15.76 -11.40
N THR A 136 16.12 16.25 -11.73
CA THR A 136 16.44 17.67 -11.84
C THR A 136 17.27 17.90 -13.08
N ALA A 137 17.13 19.07 -13.70
CA ALA A 137 18.11 19.54 -14.69
C ALA A 137 19.32 20.15 -13.96
N ALA A 138 20.49 20.10 -14.60
CA ALA A 138 21.69 20.77 -14.10
C ALA A 138 21.52 22.30 -14.05
N SER A 139 20.68 22.84 -14.94
CA SER A 139 20.16 24.20 -14.81
C SER A 139 18.75 24.14 -14.19
N SER A 140 18.30 25.19 -13.52
CA SER A 140 16.92 25.25 -12.98
C SER A 140 15.83 25.30 -14.07
N ALA A 141 16.19 25.07 -15.34
CA ALA A 141 15.31 24.99 -16.50
C ALA A 141 15.62 23.72 -17.31
N GLY A 142 14.58 23.05 -17.79
CA GLY A 142 14.68 21.88 -18.63
C GLY A 142 13.36 21.14 -18.74
N THR A 143 13.17 20.40 -19.82
CA THR A 143 12.09 19.43 -20.00
C THR A 143 12.71 18.12 -20.40
N VAL A 144 12.15 17.03 -19.92
CA VAL A 144 12.55 15.67 -20.29
C VAL A 144 11.30 14.84 -20.46
N SER A 145 11.34 13.91 -21.41
CA SER A 145 10.35 12.84 -21.53
C SER A 145 10.99 11.58 -20.99
N TRP A 146 10.29 10.90 -20.09
CA TRP A 146 10.75 9.66 -19.51
C TRP A 146 9.86 8.53 -20.00
N GLU A 147 10.46 7.36 -20.18
CA GLU A 147 9.77 6.10 -20.45
C GLU A 147 10.30 5.05 -19.47
N VAL A 148 9.44 4.11 -19.08
CA VAL A 148 9.87 2.91 -18.34
C VAL A 148 9.34 1.69 -19.07
N ASN A 149 10.21 0.72 -19.26
CA ASN A 149 9.87 -0.61 -19.74
C ASN A 149 10.10 -1.61 -18.60
N ILE A 150 9.15 -2.51 -18.41
CA ILE A 150 9.14 -3.43 -17.25
C ILE A 150 9.05 -4.86 -17.78
N LEU A 151 9.99 -5.70 -17.32
CA LEU A 151 9.93 -7.15 -17.50
C LEU A 151 9.54 -7.78 -16.16
N ASN A 152 8.46 -8.57 -16.17
CA ASN A 152 8.09 -9.39 -15.01
C ASN A 152 8.85 -10.72 -15.08
N VAL A 153 9.66 -10.99 -14.06
CA VAL A 153 10.45 -12.23 -13.96
C VAL A 153 9.94 -13.04 -12.77
N ALA A 154 9.46 -14.26 -13.01
CA ALA A 154 9.04 -15.17 -11.94
C ALA A 154 10.24 -15.96 -11.39
N ASN A 155 10.01 -16.72 -10.31
CA ASN A 155 11.04 -17.62 -9.80
C ASN A 155 11.46 -18.63 -10.88
N ASP A 156 12.75 -18.89 -10.98
CA ASP A 156 13.38 -19.79 -11.96
C ASP A 156 13.27 -19.37 -13.44
N GLU A 157 12.78 -18.16 -13.74
CA GLU A 157 12.77 -17.61 -15.09
C GLU A 157 14.12 -16.97 -15.46
N VAL A 158 14.32 -16.76 -16.77
CA VAL A 158 15.52 -16.08 -17.27
C VAL A 158 15.42 -14.58 -16.95
N ILE A 159 16.29 -14.10 -16.07
CA ILE A 159 16.34 -12.69 -15.64
C ILE A 159 16.69 -11.75 -16.81
N ASP A 160 17.63 -12.17 -17.66
CA ASP A 160 18.10 -11.42 -18.83
C ASP A 160 17.30 -11.78 -20.09
N ALA A 161 15.97 -11.81 -19.97
CA ALA A 161 15.10 -11.95 -21.13
C ALA A 161 14.89 -10.60 -21.82
N ALA A 162 14.62 -10.61 -23.12
CA ALA A 162 14.36 -9.38 -23.85
C ALA A 162 13.09 -8.68 -23.35
N LEU A 163 13.17 -7.36 -23.17
CA LEU A 163 12.01 -6.49 -22.99
C LEU A 163 11.17 -6.52 -24.28
N THR A 164 9.89 -6.87 -24.17
CA THR A 164 8.93 -6.96 -25.28
C THR A 164 7.93 -5.83 -25.25
#